data_AF-A0A560CXJ6-F1
#
_entry.id   AF-A0A560CXJ6-F1
#
_cell.length_a   1.000
_cell.length_b   1.000
_cell.length_c   1.000
_cell.angle_alpha   90.00
_cell.angle_beta   90.00
_cell.angle_gamma   90.00
#
_symmetry.space_group_name_H-M   'P 1'
#
loop_
_entity.id
_entity.type
_entity.pdbx_description
1 polymer ?
#
loop_
_entity_poly.entity_id
_entity_poly.type
_entity_poly.pdbx_seq_one_letter_code
_entity_poly.pdbx_strand_id
1 'polypeptide(L)'
;MSFKTASVVLAAAVATSGTITVSYPAGTNKGTYTGAYKHKAFAEGLQANLSAPTDFTVSFGASNITVTYLGTTSIPANSKIMFQFDVIGKDRPYTYSSDPVNNQSKLAPNTQRMSGLMYIREINLGSPIAGAANNICTSQAITAASPTGGTLNGTTAGVADVPRNVVAAWTNSAVITVRGTDEYGNAMTESSASGTSFTGKKAFATVTSVKVSADVTGATVGFGNVLGLPIALPEANLIVKELQDGAAPTAGTTVAQDQATATATTGDVRGTYTPNATPDASKSFQLLVAVPDLNDIGNAQFAG
;
A
#
# COMPACT_ATOMS: atom_id res chain seq x y z
N MET A 1 6.68 -2.38 -15.21
CA MET A 1 5.30 -2.27 -15.70
C MET A 1 5.29 -1.62 -17.09
N SER A 2 4.26 -1.89 -17.89
CA SER A 2 4.01 -1.27 -19.20
C SER A 2 3.40 0.12 -19.00
N PHE A 3 3.52 1.02 -19.99
CA PHE A 3 2.86 2.32 -19.91
C PHE A 3 2.35 2.80 -21.26
N LYS A 4 1.37 3.71 -21.22
CA LYS A 4 0.90 4.48 -22.37
C LYS A 4 1.21 5.95 -22.17
N THR A 5 1.67 6.60 -23.23
CA THR A 5 2.06 8.00 -23.18
C THR A 5 0.93 8.89 -23.67
N ALA A 6 0.79 10.05 -23.03
CA ALA A 6 -0.07 11.14 -23.48
C ALA A 6 0.65 12.46 -23.23
N SER A 7 0.31 13.50 -23.98
CA SER A 7 0.86 14.84 -23.74
C SER A 7 -0.20 15.91 -23.85
N VAL A 8 -0.08 16.95 -23.03
CA VAL A 8 -0.96 18.12 -23.04
C VAL A 8 -0.11 19.39 -22.89
N VAL A 9 -0.55 20.49 -23.51
CA VAL A 9 0.00 21.83 -23.28
C VAL A 9 -1.00 22.59 -22.42
N LEU A 10 -0.53 23.15 -21.31
CA LEU A 10 -1.39 23.85 -20.38
C LEU A 10 -1.83 25.21 -20.94
N ALA A 11 -3.12 25.48 -20.96
CA ALA A 11 -3.66 26.79 -21.36
C ALA A 11 -3.47 27.87 -20.27
N ALA A 12 -3.36 27.46 -19.00
CA ALA A 12 -3.19 28.33 -17.85
C ALA A 12 -2.22 27.71 -16.84
N ALA A 13 -1.72 28.50 -15.90
CA ALA A 13 -0.89 27.96 -14.84
C ALA A 13 -1.71 27.03 -13.94
N VAL A 14 -1.13 25.91 -13.54
CA VAL A 14 -1.77 24.91 -12.67
C VAL A 14 -1.10 24.97 -11.31
N ALA A 15 -1.81 25.57 -10.35
CA ALA A 15 -1.40 25.60 -8.94
C ALA A 15 -1.71 24.27 -8.23
N THR A 16 -1.28 24.14 -6.98
CA THR A 16 -1.63 23.01 -6.11
C THR A 16 -3.14 22.77 -6.11
N SER A 17 -3.53 21.50 -6.20
CA SER A 17 -4.92 21.02 -6.35
C SER A 17 -5.61 21.40 -7.66
N GLY A 18 -4.91 22.05 -8.60
CA GLY A 18 -5.42 22.30 -9.94
C GLY A 18 -5.54 21.02 -10.77
N THR A 19 -6.53 20.99 -11.66
CA THR A 19 -6.81 19.82 -12.51
C THR A 19 -6.34 20.01 -13.94
N ILE A 20 -5.90 18.91 -14.54
CA ILE A 20 -5.47 18.81 -15.92
C ILE A 20 -6.28 17.70 -16.58
N THR A 21 -6.93 18.02 -17.68
CA THR A 21 -7.70 17.06 -18.47
C THR A 21 -6.85 16.53 -19.61
N VAL A 22 -6.69 15.21 -19.68
CA VAL A 22 -5.89 14.52 -20.69
C VAL A 22 -6.77 13.55 -21.47
N SER A 23 -6.71 13.60 -22.79
CA SER A 23 -7.42 12.62 -23.65
C SER A 23 -6.77 11.25 -23.53
N TYR A 24 -7.57 10.19 -23.67
CA TYR A 24 -7.04 8.83 -23.72
C TYR A 24 -6.09 8.64 -24.92
N PRO A 25 -4.93 7.97 -24.72
CA PRO A 25 -4.14 7.44 -25.83
C PRO A 25 -5.01 6.59 -26.77
N ALA A 26 -4.68 6.60 -28.07
CA ALA A 26 -5.47 5.92 -29.09
C ALA A 26 -5.72 4.44 -28.76
N GLY A 27 -6.97 3.99 -28.88
CA GLY A 27 -7.38 2.61 -28.58
C GLY A 27 -7.39 2.25 -27.10
N THR A 28 -7.24 3.22 -26.19
CA THR A 28 -7.34 3.01 -24.74
C THR A 28 -8.59 3.63 -24.17
N ASN A 29 -9.03 3.13 -23.03
CA ASN A 29 -10.15 3.67 -22.25
C ASN A 29 -9.87 3.43 -20.77
N LYS A 30 -10.82 3.84 -19.90
CA LYS A 30 -10.74 3.60 -18.45
C LYS A 30 -10.32 2.18 -18.09
N GLY A 31 -10.89 1.18 -18.77
CA GLY A 31 -10.64 -0.24 -18.53
C GLY A 31 -9.17 -0.63 -18.71
N THR A 32 -8.46 -0.01 -19.66
CA THR A 32 -7.04 -0.27 -19.94
C THR A 32 -6.13 0.00 -18.74
N TYR A 33 -6.52 0.93 -17.87
CA TYR A 33 -5.72 1.37 -16.71
C TYR A 33 -6.27 0.85 -15.37
N THR A 34 -7.24 -0.07 -15.40
CA THR A 34 -7.84 -0.63 -14.18
C THR A 34 -6.76 -1.28 -13.33
N GLY A 35 -6.70 -0.90 -12.05
CA GLY A 35 -5.73 -1.40 -11.07
C GLY A 35 -4.29 -0.93 -11.26
N ALA A 36 -4.01 -0.02 -12.21
CA ALA A 36 -2.72 0.65 -12.34
C ALA A 36 -2.68 1.92 -11.47
N TYR A 37 -1.51 2.22 -10.87
CA TYR A 37 -1.40 3.25 -9.83
C TYR A 37 -0.08 4.01 -9.81
N LYS A 38 0.96 3.52 -10.51
CA LYS A 38 2.32 4.12 -10.50
C LYS A 38 2.60 5.00 -11.72
N HIS A 39 1.71 5.95 -11.98
CA HIS A 39 1.86 6.88 -13.11
C HIS A 39 3.02 7.85 -12.92
N LYS A 40 3.65 8.26 -14.02
CA LYS A 40 4.75 9.24 -14.05
C LYS A 40 4.42 10.39 -14.99
N ALA A 41 5.00 11.55 -14.75
CA ALA A 41 4.92 12.68 -15.67
C ALA A 41 6.21 13.49 -15.68
N PHE A 42 6.45 14.22 -16.75
CA PHE A 42 7.47 15.26 -16.82
C PHE A 42 6.82 16.58 -17.20
N ALA A 43 7.00 17.61 -16.38
CA ALA A 43 6.50 18.96 -16.63
C ALA A 43 7.65 19.86 -17.09
N GLU A 44 7.66 20.22 -18.38
CA GLU A 44 8.77 20.99 -18.99
C GLU A 44 8.97 22.35 -18.30
N GLY A 45 7.89 23.05 -17.96
CA GLY A 45 7.97 24.38 -17.32
C GLY A 45 8.48 24.36 -15.87
N LEU A 46 8.51 23.19 -15.22
CA LEU A 46 9.16 22.99 -13.92
C LEU A 46 10.52 22.29 -14.04
N GLN A 47 10.83 21.72 -15.21
CA GLN A 47 11.95 20.80 -15.41
C GLN A 47 11.98 19.66 -14.37
N ALA A 48 10.79 19.18 -13.98
CA ALA A 48 10.61 18.24 -12.89
C ALA A 48 9.93 16.94 -13.35
N ASN A 49 10.44 15.82 -12.83
CA ASN A 49 9.76 14.52 -12.88
C ASN A 49 8.75 14.46 -11.73
N LEU A 50 7.53 14.07 -12.05
CA LEU A 50 6.42 13.95 -11.12
C LEU A 50 5.99 12.49 -11.04
N SER A 51 5.57 12.04 -9.87
CA SER A 51 5.11 10.68 -9.60
C SER A 51 3.76 10.66 -8.89
N ALA A 52 2.84 9.84 -9.36
CA ALA A 52 1.63 9.53 -8.61
C ALA A 52 1.94 8.51 -7.49
N PRO A 53 1.29 8.61 -6.32
CA PRO A 53 0.31 9.63 -5.91
C PRO A 53 0.94 10.92 -5.34
N THR A 54 2.26 10.97 -5.14
CA THR A 54 2.94 12.01 -4.36
C THR A 54 2.77 13.42 -4.95
N ASP A 55 3.08 13.57 -6.24
CA ASP A 55 3.10 14.87 -6.92
C ASP A 55 1.80 15.17 -7.66
N PHE A 56 1.01 14.13 -7.94
CA PHE A 56 -0.31 14.22 -8.57
C PHE A 56 -1.12 12.94 -8.34
N THR A 57 -2.44 13.04 -8.45
CA THR A 57 -3.34 11.87 -8.52
C THR A 57 -4.01 11.78 -9.88
N VAL A 58 -4.46 10.58 -10.23
CA VAL A 58 -5.12 10.30 -11.52
C VAL A 58 -6.48 9.68 -11.27
N SER A 59 -7.48 10.15 -12.01
CA SER A 59 -8.81 9.56 -12.07
C SER A 59 -9.20 9.31 -13.53
N PHE A 60 -9.56 8.06 -13.83
CA PHE A 60 -9.95 7.64 -15.17
C PHE A 60 -11.47 7.77 -15.34
N GLY A 61 -11.89 8.83 -16.05
CA GLY A 61 -13.28 9.12 -16.39
C GLY A 61 -13.76 8.39 -17.64
N ALA A 62 -15.02 8.58 -18.02
CA ALA A 62 -15.62 7.92 -19.18
C ALA A 62 -14.94 8.31 -20.51
N SER A 63 -14.59 9.59 -20.67
CA SER A 63 -14.05 10.14 -21.92
C SER A 63 -12.63 10.71 -21.79
N ASN A 64 -12.18 10.99 -20.57
CA ASN A 64 -10.94 11.71 -20.30
C ASN A 64 -10.28 11.16 -19.03
N ILE A 65 -8.97 11.38 -18.93
CA ILE A 65 -8.18 11.19 -17.72
C ILE A 65 -8.11 12.54 -17.01
N THR A 66 -8.46 12.58 -15.73
CA THR A 66 -8.33 13.76 -14.87
C THR A 66 -7.11 13.61 -13.98
N VAL A 67 -6.15 14.52 -14.11
CA VAL A 67 -4.96 14.59 -13.26
C VAL A 67 -5.12 15.74 -12.28
N THR A 68 -4.94 15.50 -10.99
CA THR A 68 -4.95 16.56 -9.97
C THR A 68 -3.53 16.79 -9.50
N TYR A 69 -2.99 17.98 -9.70
CA TYR A 69 -1.63 18.33 -9.30
C TYR A 69 -1.55 18.55 -7.79
N LEU A 70 -0.54 17.98 -7.13
CA LEU A 70 -0.34 18.09 -5.68
C LEU A 70 0.98 18.78 -5.30
N GLY A 71 1.80 19.16 -6.28
CA GLY A 71 3.04 19.87 -5.99
C GLY A 71 2.81 21.30 -5.50
N THR A 72 3.81 21.84 -4.80
CA THR A 72 3.75 23.16 -4.15
C THR A 72 4.08 24.33 -5.08
N THR A 73 4.75 24.05 -6.20
CA THR A 73 5.18 25.08 -7.18
C THR A 73 4.26 25.02 -8.39
N SER A 74 3.53 26.09 -8.67
CA SER A 74 2.63 26.15 -9.82
C SER A 74 3.34 25.83 -11.14
N ILE A 75 2.77 24.93 -11.93
CA ILE A 75 3.24 24.67 -13.29
C ILE A 75 2.84 25.86 -14.17
N PRO A 76 3.76 26.54 -14.86
CA PRO A 76 3.43 27.70 -15.68
C PRO A 76 2.48 27.39 -16.84
N ALA A 77 1.71 28.38 -17.30
CA ALA A 77 0.96 28.28 -18.55
C ALA A 77 1.90 28.02 -19.74
N ASN A 78 1.37 27.43 -20.82
CA ASN A 78 2.10 26.99 -22.00
C ASN A 78 3.18 25.90 -21.74
N SER A 79 3.25 25.37 -20.53
CA SER A 79 4.10 24.21 -20.25
C SER A 79 3.51 22.96 -20.91
N LYS A 80 4.35 22.19 -21.60
CA LYS A 80 4.00 20.85 -22.04
C LYS A 80 4.24 19.87 -20.89
N ILE A 81 3.28 18.99 -20.68
CA ILE A 81 3.40 17.87 -19.74
C ILE A 81 3.30 16.57 -20.53
N MET A 82 4.27 15.69 -20.30
CA MET A 82 4.30 14.34 -20.85
C MET A 82 3.94 13.36 -19.74
N PHE A 83 2.82 12.65 -19.90
CA PHE A 83 2.35 11.63 -18.98
C PHE A 83 2.75 10.23 -19.46
N GLN A 84 3.12 9.39 -18.51
CA GLN A 84 3.24 7.94 -18.64
C GLN A 84 2.21 7.31 -17.70
N PHE A 85 1.08 6.89 -18.28
CA PHE A 85 0.05 6.17 -17.54
C PHE A 85 0.42 4.69 -17.53
N ASP A 86 0.83 4.23 -16.36
CA ASP A 86 1.04 2.83 -16.03
C ASP A 86 -0.14 1.92 -16.46
N VAL A 87 0.17 0.73 -16.96
CA VAL A 87 -0.77 -0.32 -17.35
C VAL A 87 -0.29 -1.64 -16.74
N ILE A 88 -1.23 -2.42 -16.20
CA ILE A 88 -0.93 -3.71 -15.57
C ILE A 88 -0.26 -4.67 -16.58
N GLY A 89 0.92 -5.18 -16.21
CA GLY A 89 1.71 -6.14 -16.97
C GLY A 89 3.08 -5.59 -17.41
N LYS A 90 3.91 -6.44 -18.04
CA LYS A 90 5.24 -6.05 -18.57
C LYS A 90 5.19 -5.89 -20.09
N ASP A 91 5.78 -4.81 -20.60
CA ASP A 91 6.21 -4.74 -22.00
C ASP A 91 7.38 -5.71 -22.19
N ARG A 92 7.12 -6.92 -22.71
CA ARG A 92 8.17 -7.66 -23.41
C ARG A 92 8.04 -7.33 -24.88
N PRO A 93 9.05 -6.72 -25.53
CA PRO A 93 9.14 -6.82 -26.98
C PRO A 93 9.25 -8.31 -27.29
N TYR A 94 8.23 -8.81 -27.99
CA TYR A 94 8.15 -10.19 -28.44
C TYR A 94 9.26 -10.38 -29.47
N THR A 95 10.47 -10.72 -29.01
CA THR A 95 11.55 -11.10 -29.91
C THR A 95 11.24 -12.53 -30.27
N TYR A 96 10.82 -12.76 -31.51
CA TYR A 96 10.70 -14.10 -32.08
C TYR A 96 12.04 -14.80 -31.91
N SER A 97 12.15 -15.66 -30.89
CA SER A 97 13.13 -16.73 -30.94
C SER A 97 12.68 -17.64 -32.08
N SER A 98 13.55 -17.85 -33.06
CA SER A 98 13.34 -18.83 -34.14
C SER A 98 13.45 -20.28 -33.65
N ASP A 99 13.39 -20.51 -32.34
CA ASP A 99 13.45 -21.82 -31.69
C ASP A 99 12.05 -22.46 -31.61
N PRO A 100 11.79 -23.55 -32.37
CA PRO A 100 10.50 -24.23 -32.39
C PRO A 100 10.18 -25.01 -31.10
N VAL A 101 11.10 -25.09 -30.13
CA VAL A 101 10.89 -25.85 -28.88
C VAL A 101 10.36 -24.96 -27.73
N ASN A 102 10.44 -23.63 -27.85
CA ASN A 102 10.00 -22.67 -26.84
C ASN A 102 8.77 -21.86 -27.31
N ASN A 103 7.70 -22.56 -27.66
CA ASN A 103 6.41 -21.97 -28.04
C ASN A 103 5.68 -21.36 -26.82
N GLN A 104 6.31 -20.39 -26.16
CA GLN A 104 5.73 -19.67 -25.03
C GLN A 104 4.72 -18.64 -25.54
N SER A 105 3.45 -18.95 -25.27
CA SER A 105 2.29 -18.05 -25.25
C SER A 105 2.07 -17.20 -26.51
N LYS A 106 1.37 -17.77 -27.50
CA LYS A 106 0.53 -17.00 -28.41
C LYS A 106 -0.57 -16.29 -27.59
N LEU A 107 -0.27 -15.15 -26.98
CA LEU A 107 -1.32 -14.26 -26.52
C LEU A 107 -2.12 -13.86 -27.77
N ALA A 108 -3.45 -13.94 -27.67
CA ALA A 108 -4.31 -13.49 -28.76
C ALA A 108 -3.96 -12.04 -29.13
N PRO A 109 -4.08 -11.62 -30.41
CA PRO A 109 -3.62 -10.31 -30.90
C PRO A 109 -4.26 -9.09 -30.21
N ASN A 110 -5.23 -9.29 -29.32
CA ASN A 110 -5.87 -8.24 -28.55
C ASN A 110 -5.19 -8.02 -27.17
N THR A 111 -3.93 -7.60 -27.21
CA THR A 111 -3.13 -7.25 -26.02
C THR A 111 -3.64 -6.00 -25.29
N GLN A 112 -4.65 -5.30 -25.82
CA GLN A 112 -5.28 -4.13 -25.20
C GLN A 112 -6.41 -4.50 -24.24
N ARG A 113 -6.96 -5.72 -24.35
CA ARG A 113 -8.06 -6.22 -23.50
C ARG A 113 -7.63 -7.31 -22.52
N MET A 114 -6.39 -7.75 -22.61
CA MET A 114 -5.79 -8.70 -21.68
C MET A 114 -4.69 -7.97 -20.93
N SER A 115 -4.69 -8.09 -19.61
CA SER A 115 -3.53 -7.68 -18.83
C SER A 115 -2.31 -8.50 -19.27
N GLY A 116 -1.10 -7.93 -19.16
CA GLY A 116 0.12 -8.64 -19.54
C GLY A 116 0.41 -9.87 -18.66
N LEU A 117 1.68 -10.28 -18.59
CA LEU A 117 2.10 -11.37 -17.71
C LEU A 117 1.74 -11.07 -16.25
N MET A 118 0.89 -11.92 -15.67
CA MET A 118 0.61 -11.96 -14.23
C MET A 118 1.44 -13.09 -13.62
N TYR A 119 2.08 -12.80 -12.49
CA TYR A 119 2.83 -13.78 -11.72
C TYR A 119 1.93 -14.37 -10.65
N ILE A 120 1.74 -15.69 -10.65
CA ILE A 120 1.14 -16.39 -9.52
C ILE A 120 2.26 -16.76 -8.55
N ARG A 121 2.14 -16.33 -7.29
CA ARG A 121 3.07 -16.68 -6.21
C ARG A 121 2.30 -17.10 -4.98
N GLU A 122 2.90 -18.01 -4.24
CA GLU A 122 2.52 -18.26 -2.86
C GLU A 122 3.22 -17.26 -1.94
N ILE A 123 2.43 -16.53 -1.14
CA ILE A 123 2.89 -15.76 0.01
C ILE A 123 2.65 -16.62 1.24
N ASN A 124 3.72 -16.90 1.98
CA ASN A 124 3.64 -17.57 3.27
C ASN A 124 3.59 -16.50 4.37
N LEU A 125 2.47 -16.43 5.09
CA LEU A 125 2.26 -15.49 6.20
C LEU A 125 2.60 -16.09 7.57
N GLY A 126 3.23 -17.28 7.58
CA GLY A 126 3.71 -17.97 8.76
C GLY A 126 2.62 -18.63 9.58
N SER A 127 2.96 -18.98 10.82
CA SER A 127 2.05 -19.47 11.85
C SER A 127 2.02 -18.49 13.01
N PRO A 128 1.28 -17.39 12.86
CA PRO A 128 1.41 -16.30 13.78
C PRO A 128 0.73 -16.59 15.13
N ILE A 129 1.28 -16.03 16.20
CA ILE A 129 0.77 -16.13 17.56
C ILE A 129 -0.59 -15.44 17.65
N ALA A 130 -1.44 -15.86 18.57
CA ALA A 130 -2.69 -15.17 18.86
C ALA A 130 -2.46 -13.69 19.21
N GLY A 131 -3.24 -12.79 18.60
CA GLY A 131 -3.22 -11.38 18.94
C GLY A 131 -3.51 -11.16 20.43
N ALA A 132 -2.80 -10.21 21.04
CA ALA A 132 -2.92 -9.88 22.45
C ALA A 132 -2.83 -8.37 22.65
N ALA A 133 -3.64 -7.82 23.55
CA ALA A 133 -3.76 -6.38 23.74
C ALA A 133 -2.57 -5.73 24.47
N ASN A 134 -1.65 -6.52 25.04
CA ASN A 134 -0.61 -6.06 25.96
C ASN A 134 0.78 -6.68 25.70
N ASN A 135 0.97 -7.35 24.56
CA ASN A 135 2.24 -8.02 24.28
C ASN A 135 3.36 -7.05 23.85
N ILE A 136 3.06 -5.79 23.53
CA ILE A 136 4.05 -4.72 23.29
C ILE A 136 4.25 -3.88 24.55
N CYS A 137 3.16 -3.35 25.11
CA CYS A 137 3.15 -2.58 26.36
C CYS A 137 2.17 -3.24 27.33
N THR A 138 2.64 -3.63 28.50
CA THR A 138 1.75 -3.92 29.63
C THR A 138 1.08 -2.64 30.13
N SER A 139 -0.03 -2.79 30.87
CA SER A 139 -0.82 -1.65 31.33
C SER A 139 0.03 -0.67 32.12
N GLN A 140 0.13 0.58 31.66
CA GLN A 140 0.95 1.61 32.28
C GLN A 140 0.38 3.01 32.04
N ALA A 141 0.75 3.95 32.91
CA ALA A 141 0.56 5.36 32.61
C ALA A 141 1.57 5.80 31.53
N ILE A 142 1.13 6.66 30.60
CA ILE A 142 2.00 7.29 29.62
C ILE A 142 1.77 8.79 29.70
N THR A 143 2.82 9.52 30.04
CA THR A 143 2.82 10.99 30.03
C THR A 143 3.09 11.48 28.60
N ALA A 144 2.27 12.39 28.10
CA ALA A 144 2.37 12.93 26.74
C ALA A 144 3.72 13.63 26.49
N ALA A 145 4.28 14.27 27.52
CA ALA A 145 5.58 14.93 27.47
C ALA A 145 6.77 13.95 27.45
N SER A 146 6.55 12.63 27.62
CA SER A 146 7.63 11.64 27.65
C SER A 146 8.34 11.57 26.29
N PRO A 147 9.67 11.81 26.21
CA PRO A 147 10.42 11.73 24.95
C PRO A 147 10.48 10.31 24.40
N THR A 148 10.44 9.28 25.26
CA THR A 148 10.44 7.86 24.85
C THR A 148 9.04 7.28 24.69
N GLY A 149 8.00 7.96 25.19
CA GLY A 149 6.64 7.44 25.20
C GLY A 149 6.45 6.35 26.27
N GLY A 150 5.56 5.38 25.98
CA GLY A 150 5.34 4.20 26.81
C GLY A 150 6.49 3.20 26.73
N THR A 151 6.74 2.49 27.81
CA THR A 151 7.76 1.44 27.89
C THR A 151 7.27 0.19 27.18
N LEU A 152 8.05 -0.32 26.22
CA LEU A 152 7.76 -1.56 25.49
C LEU A 152 8.13 -2.78 26.35
N ASN A 153 7.43 -2.97 27.46
CA ASN A 153 7.71 -4.00 28.48
C ASN A 153 6.81 -5.25 28.37
N GLY A 154 6.04 -5.37 27.28
CA GLY A 154 5.28 -6.58 26.98
C GLY A 154 6.19 -7.73 26.52
N THR A 155 5.61 -8.92 26.39
CA THR A 155 6.35 -10.16 26.07
C THR A 155 7.10 -10.11 24.74
N THR A 156 6.63 -9.34 23.75
CA THR A 156 7.30 -9.18 22.46
C THR A 156 8.23 -7.96 22.41
N ALA A 157 8.14 -7.06 23.39
CA ALA A 157 8.89 -5.80 23.44
C ALA A 157 8.89 -5.01 22.12
N GLY A 158 7.80 -5.10 21.35
CA GLY A 158 7.63 -4.41 20.07
C GLY A 158 8.08 -5.19 18.83
N VAL A 159 8.59 -6.42 18.95
CA VAL A 159 9.01 -7.23 17.78
C VAL A 159 7.93 -8.25 17.43
N ALA A 160 7.38 -8.15 16.22
CA ALA A 160 6.35 -9.08 15.77
C ALA A 160 6.99 -10.41 15.29
N ASP A 161 6.27 -11.51 15.45
CA ASP A 161 6.61 -12.83 14.91
C ASP A 161 6.47 -12.87 13.38
N VAL A 162 5.47 -12.17 12.86
CA VAL A 162 5.30 -11.80 11.44
C VAL A 162 4.77 -10.37 11.39
N PRO A 163 4.87 -9.62 10.28
CA PRO A 163 4.36 -8.25 10.23
C PRO A 163 2.84 -8.19 10.49
N ARG A 164 2.38 -7.43 11.50
CA ARG A 164 0.95 -7.34 11.85
C ARG A 164 0.54 -5.96 12.32
N ASN A 165 -0.76 -5.71 12.37
CA ASN A 165 -1.27 -4.47 12.93
C ASN A 165 -1.07 -4.36 14.44
N VAL A 166 -1.01 -3.12 14.90
CA VAL A 166 -0.99 -2.78 16.32
C VAL A 166 -2.41 -2.52 16.81
N VAL A 167 -2.74 -3.05 17.99
CA VAL A 167 -3.98 -2.77 18.72
C VAL A 167 -3.64 -2.13 20.05
N ALA A 168 -4.45 -1.20 20.51
CA ALA A 168 -4.26 -0.56 21.80
C ALA A 168 -5.58 -0.14 22.44
N ALA A 169 -5.55 0.00 23.76
CA ALA A 169 -6.62 0.58 24.55
C ALA A 169 -6.00 1.44 25.65
N TRP A 170 -6.65 2.55 25.98
CA TRP A 170 -6.19 3.44 27.03
C TRP A 170 -7.33 4.20 27.72
N THR A 171 -7.00 4.83 28.84
CA THR A 171 -7.89 5.71 29.60
C THR A 171 -8.04 7.06 28.94
N ASN A 172 -9.23 7.67 29.01
CA ASN A 172 -9.55 9.02 28.50
C ASN A 172 -9.31 9.21 26.99
N SER A 173 -9.80 10.33 26.44
CA SER A 173 -9.67 10.63 25.02
C SER A 173 -8.29 11.20 24.71
N ALA A 174 -7.50 10.44 23.96
CA ALA A 174 -6.19 10.84 23.45
C ALA A 174 -5.97 10.26 22.06
N VAL A 175 -4.97 10.77 21.33
CA VAL A 175 -4.42 10.15 20.13
C VAL A 175 -3.22 9.31 20.53
N ILE A 176 -3.18 8.05 20.09
CA ILE A 176 -1.97 7.22 20.18
C ILE A 176 -1.20 7.33 18.86
N THR A 177 0.11 7.50 18.93
CA THR A 177 1.02 7.48 17.77
C THR A 177 2.03 6.37 17.96
N VAL A 178 2.02 5.43 17.02
CA VAL A 178 2.92 4.27 16.98
C VAL A 178 3.96 4.52 15.89
N ARG A 179 5.23 4.35 16.23
CA ARG A 179 6.36 4.40 15.28
C ARG A 179 7.11 3.07 15.31
N GLY A 180 7.68 2.71 14.18
CA GLY A 180 8.38 1.45 14.02
C GLY A 180 8.90 1.24 12.60
N THR A 181 9.08 -0.01 12.22
CA THR A 181 9.48 -0.37 10.85
C THR A 181 8.56 -1.42 10.25
N ASP A 182 8.46 -1.40 8.93
CA ASP A 182 7.93 -2.53 8.18
C ASP A 182 8.95 -3.69 8.10
N GLU A 183 8.57 -4.77 7.41
CA GLU A 183 9.40 -5.97 7.27
C GLU A 183 10.69 -5.76 6.46
N TYR A 184 10.74 -4.66 5.71
CA TYR A 184 11.90 -4.26 4.92
C TYR A 184 12.78 -3.24 5.67
N GLY A 185 12.44 -2.93 6.93
CA GLY A 185 13.18 -1.98 7.75
C GLY A 185 12.89 -0.51 7.45
N ASN A 186 11.90 -0.21 6.60
CA ASN A 186 11.53 1.18 6.34
C ASN A 186 10.76 1.75 7.53
N ALA A 187 11.15 2.94 7.98
CA ALA A 187 10.47 3.61 9.07
C ALA A 187 9.02 3.94 8.70
N MET A 188 8.10 3.62 9.61
CA MET A 188 6.67 3.85 9.45
C MET A 188 6.02 4.38 10.72
N THR A 189 5.01 5.21 10.54
CA THR A 189 4.20 5.81 11.60
C THR A 189 2.72 5.60 11.32
N GLU A 190 1.97 5.29 12.37
CA GLU A 190 0.51 5.26 12.36
C GLU A 190 -0.03 5.98 13.60
N SER A 191 -1.18 6.65 13.47
CA SER A 191 -1.86 7.30 14.58
C SER A 191 -3.35 7.06 14.56
N SER A 192 -3.94 6.98 15.75
CA SER A 192 -5.40 6.90 15.90
C SER A 192 -6.07 8.26 15.69
N ALA A 193 -7.40 8.23 15.55
CA ALA A 193 -8.21 9.40 15.92
C ALA A 193 -8.19 9.59 17.45
N SER A 194 -8.67 10.73 17.93
CA SER A 194 -8.87 10.91 19.38
C SER A 194 -9.93 9.93 19.89
N GLY A 195 -9.61 9.17 20.92
CA GLY A 195 -10.46 8.12 21.45
C GLY A 195 -9.81 7.38 22.62
N THR A 196 -10.28 6.16 22.88
CA THR A 196 -9.80 5.27 23.98
C THR A 196 -9.30 3.92 23.46
N SER A 197 -9.32 3.71 22.15
CA SER A 197 -8.90 2.47 21.51
C SER A 197 -8.35 2.72 20.12
N PHE A 198 -7.54 1.77 19.66
CA PHE A 198 -6.91 1.79 18.36
C PHE A 198 -6.84 0.39 17.80
N THR A 199 -7.28 0.25 16.55
CA THR A 199 -7.02 -0.93 15.72
C THR A 199 -6.31 -0.40 14.48
N GLY A 200 -5.00 -0.59 14.44
CA GLY A 200 -4.15 -0.14 13.34
C GLY A 200 -4.51 -0.83 12.03
N LYS A 201 -4.27 -0.11 10.95
CA LYS A 201 -4.45 -0.54 9.56
C LYS A 201 -3.14 -0.98 8.93
N LYS A 202 -1.99 -0.54 9.47
CA LYS A 202 -0.68 -0.83 8.90
C LYS A 202 -0.01 -1.99 9.63
N ALA A 203 0.78 -2.77 8.91
CA ALA A 203 1.50 -3.89 9.47
C ALA A 203 2.93 -3.50 9.87
N PHE A 204 3.22 -3.56 11.17
CA PHE A 204 4.54 -3.32 11.74
C PHE A 204 5.28 -4.65 11.90
N ALA A 205 6.55 -4.67 11.50
CA ALA A 205 7.47 -5.75 11.87
C ALA A 205 8.14 -5.45 13.22
N THR A 206 8.49 -4.18 13.44
CA THR A 206 8.96 -3.69 14.73
C THR A 206 8.21 -2.43 15.14
N VAL A 207 7.98 -2.27 16.43
CA VAL A 207 7.48 -1.05 17.08
C VAL A 207 8.59 -0.54 17.98
N THR A 208 8.95 0.73 17.80
CA THR A 208 10.07 1.37 18.51
C THR A 208 9.59 2.48 19.45
N SER A 209 8.37 2.99 19.25
CA SER A 209 7.80 4.02 20.11
C SER A 209 6.27 3.99 20.10
N VAL A 210 5.68 4.21 21.27
CA VAL A 210 4.26 4.45 21.48
C VAL A 210 4.10 5.75 22.26
N LYS A 211 3.49 6.78 21.65
CA LYS A 211 3.23 8.08 22.28
C LYS A 211 1.75 8.37 22.37
N VAL A 212 1.38 9.26 23.29
CA VAL A 212 0.00 9.76 23.47
C VAL A 212 -0.01 11.29 23.40
N SER A 213 -1.12 11.87 22.92
CA SER A 213 -1.29 13.32 22.83
C SER A 213 -1.73 13.99 24.14
N ALA A 214 -2.19 13.21 25.11
CA ALA A 214 -2.58 13.63 26.44
C ALA A 214 -2.22 12.53 27.44
N ASP A 215 -1.99 12.89 28.70
CA ASP A 215 -1.63 11.92 29.72
C ASP A 215 -2.71 10.85 29.88
N VAL A 216 -2.30 9.59 29.85
CA VAL A 216 -3.16 8.44 30.11
C VAL A 216 -2.64 7.70 31.33
N THR A 217 -3.53 7.18 32.16
CA THR A 217 -3.16 6.50 33.42
C THR A 217 -3.11 4.97 33.26
N GLY A 218 -3.67 4.44 32.17
CA GLY A 218 -3.55 3.03 31.82
C GLY A 218 -3.67 2.85 30.32
N ALA A 219 -2.60 2.38 29.68
CA ALA A 219 -2.54 2.04 28.28
C ALA A 219 -1.96 0.63 28.10
N THR A 220 -2.63 -0.19 27.29
CA THR A 220 -2.11 -1.48 26.83
C THR A 220 -1.93 -1.43 25.33
N VAL A 221 -0.81 -1.97 24.84
CA VAL A 221 -0.53 -2.04 23.41
C VAL A 221 -0.07 -3.44 23.07
N GLY A 222 -0.51 -3.94 21.92
CA GLY A 222 -0.03 -5.21 21.41
C GLY A 222 -0.32 -5.41 19.93
N PHE A 223 -0.05 -6.61 19.44
CA PHE A 223 -0.30 -7.00 18.06
C PHE A 223 -1.69 -7.63 17.90
N GLY A 224 -2.37 -7.27 16.80
CA GLY A 224 -3.64 -7.86 16.39
C GLY A 224 -3.45 -9.00 15.38
N ASN A 225 -4.57 -9.38 14.74
CA ASN A 225 -4.63 -10.51 13.81
C ASN A 225 -4.59 -10.09 12.33
N VAL A 226 -4.39 -8.80 12.03
CA VAL A 226 -4.29 -8.30 10.65
C VAL A 226 -2.84 -8.44 10.20
N LEU A 227 -2.59 -9.29 9.21
CA LEU A 227 -1.27 -9.64 8.68
C LEU A 227 -0.87 -8.72 7.53
N GLY A 228 0.39 -8.28 7.53
CA GLY A 228 0.98 -7.52 6.43
C GLY A 228 1.31 -8.41 5.23
N LEU A 229 1.15 -7.87 4.03
CA LEU A 229 1.61 -8.51 2.81
C LEU A 229 3.03 -8.03 2.46
N PRO A 230 3.93 -8.93 2.00
CA PRO A 230 5.28 -8.56 1.58
C PRO A 230 5.28 -7.72 0.29
N ILE A 231 4.33 -7.99 -0.60
CA ILE A 231 4.24 -7.30 -1.89
C ILE A 231 2.95 -6.52 -1.99
N ALA A 232 2.99 -5.46 -2.79
CA ALA A 232 1.85 -4.60 -3.00
C ALA A 232 0.75 -5.32 -3.77
N LEU A 233 -0.43 -5.38 -3.15
CA LEU A 233 -1.62 -5.96 -3.71
C LEU A 233 -2.52 -4.85 -4.27
N PRO A 234 -2.54 -4.59 -5.59
CA PRO A 234 -3.33 -3.48 -6.16
C PRO A 234 -4.83 -3.63 -5.93
N GLU A 235 -5.33 -4.86 -5.89
CA GLU A 235 -6.74 -5.16 -5.67
C GLU A 235 -6.88 -6.42 -4.79
N ALA A 236 -7.85 -6.41 -3.86
CA ALA A 236 -8.06 -7.51 -2.92
C ALA A 236 -8.36 -8.85 -3.62
N ASN A 237 -9.02 -8.80 -4.78
CA ASN A 237 -9.45 -9.97 -5.56
C ASN A 237 -8.30 -10.65 -6.32
N LEU A 238 -7.07 -10.14 -6.22
CA LEU A 238 -5.88 -10.77 -6.78
C LEU A 238 -5.32 -11.88 -5.88
N ILE A 239 -5.85 -12.07 -4.67
CA ILE A 239 -5.71 -13.33 -3.94
C ILE A 239 -6.65 -14.35 -4.60
N VAL A 240 -6.07 -15.31 -5.32
CA VAL A 240 -6.82 -16.34 -6.04
C VAL A 240 -7.16 -17.54 -5.16
N LYS A 241 -6.40 -17.75 -4.08
CA LYS A 241 -6.65 -18.81 -3.11
C LYS A 241 -6.06 -18.44 -1.75
N GLU A 242 -6.82 -18.76 -0.72
CA GLU A 242 -6.36 -18.80 0.67
C GLU A 242 -6.12 -20.25 1.07
N LEU A 243 -5.08 -20.48 1.86
CA LEU A 243 -4.78 -21.76 2.47
C LEU A 243 -4.58 -21.57 3.97
N GLN A 244 -5.20 -22.44 4.74
CA GLN A 244 -4.92 -22.65 6.15
C GLN A 244 -4.53 -24.12 6.32
N ASP A 245 -3.33 -24.38 6.81
CA ASP A 245 -2.81 -25.75 7.00
C ASP A 245 -2.89 -26.59 5.72
N GLY A 246 -2.59 -25.95 4.58
CA GLY A 246 -2.65 -26.57 3.25
C GLY A 246 -4.05 -26.81 2.69
N ALA A 247 -5.12 -26.46 3.43
CA ALA A 247 -6.50 -26.62 3.02
C ALA A 247 -7.19 -25.28 2.76
N ALA A 248 -8.25 -25.27 1.97
CA ALA A 248 -9.03 -24.05 1.74
C ALA A 248 -9.83 -23.67 3.00
N PRO A 249 -9.62 -22.49 3.60
CA PRO A 249 -10.36 -22.05 4.76
C PRO A 249 -11.68 -21.36 4.36
N THR A 250 -12.48 -20.99 5.36
CA THR A 250 -13.45 -19.90 5.18
C THR A 250 -12.70 -18.62 4.85
N ALA A 251 -13.20 -17.88 3.86
CA ALA A 251 -12.53 -16.68 3.37
C ALA A 251 -12.25 -15.68 4.50
N GLY A 252 -11.01 -15.19 4.55
CA GLY A 252 -10.60 -14.08 5.38
C GLY A 252 -11.06 -12.74 4.83
N THR A 253 -10.53 -11.67 5.41
CA THR A 253 -10.75 -10.29 4.95
C THR A 253 -9.45 -9.74 4.39
N THR A 254 -9.49 -9.28 3.15
CA THR A 254 -8.34 -8.68 2.47
C THR A 254 -8.58 -7.19 2.28
N VAL A 255 -7.52 -6.41 2.52
CA VAL A 255 -7.45 -4.99 2.18
C VAL A 255 -6.30 -4.83 1.19
N ALA A 256 -6.60 -4.27 0.02
CA ALA A 256 -5.59 -3.92 -0.98
C ALA A 256 -4.63 -2.85 -0.45
N GLN A 257 -3.52 -2.62 -1.15
CA GLN A 257 -2.62 -1.52 -0.84
C GLN A 257 -3.36 -0.17 -0.82
N ASP A 258 -2.98 0.70 0.12
CA ASP A 258 -3.41 2.09 0.08
C ASP A 258 -2.60 2.84 -0.99
N GLN A 259 -3.31 3.28 -2.03
CA GLN A 259 -2.71 3.98 -3.16
C GLN A 259 -2.50 5.47 -2.89
N ALA A 260 -2.97 6.01 -1.77
CA ALA A 260 -2.69 7.40 -1.39
C ALA A 260 -1.22 7.58 -0.97
N THR A 261 -0.75 8.82 -1.01
CA THR A 261 0.52 9.19 -0.38
C THR A 261 0.44 8.85 1.11
N ALA A 262 1.36 8.02 1.58
CA ALA A 262 1.30 7.52 2.95
C ALA A 262 1.33 8.67 3.97
N THR A 263 0.42 8.62 4.94
CA THR A 263 0.39 9.53 6.10
C THR A 263 0.27 8.70 7.39
N ALA A 264 0.18 9.34 8.55
CA ALA A 264 -0.09 8.63 9.80
C ALA A 264 -1.46 7.91 9.84
N THR A 265 -2.39 8.21 8.93
CA THR A 265 -3.78 7.70 9.00
C THR A 265 -4.24 6.89 7.78
N THR A 266 -3.42 6.84 6.73
CA THR A 266 -3.62 5.95 5.57
C THR A 266 -3.45 4.48 5.97
N GLY A 267 -3.97 3.58 5.13
CA GLY A 267 -3.76 2.15 5.25
C GLY A 267 -2.33 1.71 4.95
N ASP A 268 -2.13 0.38 4.94
CA ASP A 268 -0.86 -0.24 4.62
C ASP A 268 -0.50 -0.05 3.14
N VAL A 269 0.75 0.30 2.84
CA VAL A 269 1.23 0.58 1.48
C VAL A 269 1.32 -0.67 0.60
N ARG A 270 1.21 -1.87 1.18
CA ARG A 270 1.21 -3.15 0.45
C ARG A 270 -0.13 -3.87 0.53
N GLY A 271 -0.87 -3.61 1.61
CA GLY A 271 -2.14 -4.25 1.89
C GLY A 271 -2.01 -5.26 3.02
N THR A 272 -3.14 -5.78 3.45
CA THR A 272 -3.22 -6.68 4.60
C THR A 272 -4.22 -7.79 4.40
N TYR A 273 -4.05 -8.85 5.16
CA TYR A 273 -4.94 -9.99 5.20
C TYR A 273 -5.29 -10.35 6.65
N THR A 274 -6.57 -10.48 6.95
CA THR A 274 -7.06 -10.99 8.23
C THR A 274 -7.63 -12.38 8.00
N PRO A 275 -6.97 -13.45 8.47
CA PRO A 275 -7.54 -14.78 8.37
C PRO A 275 -8.87 -14.87 9.10
N ASN A 276 -9.79 -15.70 8.59
CA ASN A 276 -11.06 -15.96 9.27
C ASN A 276 -10.84 -16.67 10.62
N ALA A 277 -9.96 -17.69 10.62
CA ALA A 277 -9.57 -18.38 11.83
C ALA A 277 -8.61 -17.52 12.65
N THR A 278 -8.80 -17.50 13.97
CA THR A 278 -7.88 -16.79 14.86
C THR A 278 -6.50 -17.47 14.86
N PRO A 279 -5.42 -16.72 14.62
CA PRO A 279 -4.02 -17.14 14.81
C PRO A 279 -3.78 -17.76 16.19
N ASP A 280 -2.93 -18.79 16.29
CA ASP A 280 -2.64 -19.51 17.55
C ASP A 280 -1.23 -20.11 17.61
N ALA A 281 -0.31 -19.64 16.78
CA ALA A 281 1.04 -20.18 16.60
C ALA A 281 1.13 -21.59 15.98
N SER A 282 0.00 -22.28 15.77
CA SER A 282 -0.05 -23.61 15.14
C SER A 282 -0.66 -23.55 13.74
N LYS A 283 -1.68 -22.73 13.53
CA LYS A 283 -2.32 -22.54 12.21
C LYS A 283 -1.36 -21.79 11.30
N SER A 284 -1.09 -22.38 10.15
CA SER A 284 -0.30 -21.77 9.08
C SER A 284 -1.21 -21.09 8.07
N PHE A 285 -0.84 -19.90 7.60
CA PHE A 285 -1.61 -19.14 6.61
C PHE A 285 -0.79 -18.85 5.37
N GLN A 286 -1.34 -19.15 4.20
CA GLN A 286 -0.72 -18.88 2.91
C GLN A 286 -1.74 -18.30 1.93
N LEU A 287 -1.26 -17.50 0.98
CA LEU A 287 -2.07 -16.89 -0.07
C LEU A 287 -1.44 -17.20 -1.43
N LEU A 288 -2.23 -17.69 -2.38
CA LEU A 288 -1.86 -17.63 -3.78
C LEU A 288 -2.32 -16.29 -4.33
N VAL A 289 -1.39 -15.47 -4.79
CA VAL A 289 -1.64 -14.14 -5.33
C VAL A 289 -1.22 -14.05 -6.79
N ALA A 290 -2.05 -13.41 -7.60
CA ALA A 290 -1.76 -13.05 -8.98
C ALA A 290 -1.37 -11.57 -9.03
N VAL A 291 -0.08 -11.27 -9.18
CA VAL A 291 0.43 -9.88 -9.16
C VAL A 291 1.12 -9.50 -10.47
N PRO A 292 1.07 -8.22 -10.87
CA PRO A 292 1.70 -7.77 -12.11
C PRO A 292 3.21 -7.54 -12.01
N ASP A 293 3.72 -7.21 -10.82
CA ASP A 293 5.14 -7.00 -10.55
C ASP A 293 5.48 -7.57 -9.18
N LEU A 294 6.52 -8.39 -9.13
CA LEU A 294 6.99 -9.06 -7.92
C LEU A 294 7.88 -8.18 -7.05
N ASN A 295 8.42 -7.11 -7.63
CA ASN A 295 9.31 -6.18 -6.92
C ASN A 295 8.55 -4.96 -6.40
N ASP A 296 7.23 -4.90 -6.61
CA ASP A 296 6.43 -3.82 -6.09
C ASP A 296 6.16 -4.03 -4.60
N ILE A 297 6.80 -3.20 -3.78
CA ILE A 297 6.64 -3.15 -2.32
C ILE A 297 5.76 -1.97 -1.85
N GLY A 298 5.01 -1.36 -2.75
CA GLY A 298 4.04 -0.31 -2.44
C GLY A 298 4.56 1.10 -2.63
N ASN A 299 3.82 2.05 -2.06
CA ASN A 299 4.27 3.44 -1.90
C ASN A 299 5.33 3.54 -0.79
N ALA A 300 6.11 4.62 -0.80
CA ALA A 300 7.05 4.90 0.29
C ALA A 300 6.30 5.04 1.63
N GLN A 301 6.86 4.44 2.69
CA GLN A 301 6.29 4.54 4.03
C GLN A 301 6.35 5.97 4.57
N PHE A 302 5.39 6.29 5.44
CA PHE A 302 5.40 7.55 6.18
C PHE A 302 6.20 7.41 7.46
N ALA A 303 7.42 7.95 7.52
CA ALA A 303 8.31 7.83 8.68
C ALA A 303 7.85 8.65 9.92
N GLY A 304 6.96 9.63 9.72
CA GLY A 304 6.41 10.46 10.79
C GLY A 304 7.27 11.61 11.26
#